data_AF-A0A829S7E8-F1
#
_entry.id   AF-A0A829S7E8-F1
#
_cell.length_a   1.000
_cell.length_b   1.000
_cell.length_c   1.000
_cell.angle_alpha   90.00
_cell.angle_beta   90.00
_cell.angle_gamma   90.00
#
_symmetry.space_group_name_H-M   'P 1'
#
loop_
_entity.id
_entity.type
_entity.pdbx_description
1 polymer ?
#
loop_
_entity_poly.entity_id
_entity_poly.type
_entity_poly.pdbx_seq_one_letter_code
_entity_poly.pdbx_strand_id
1 'polypeptide(L)'
;MKVRASRTYSASANNYFISKEYDCTVIPVKGMCFIDSGLTESGVIEPVEIIEVTIEPESNSYHVLLARDIHEYEKEELKKKFEAMKSHGWEYIDGLL
;
A
#
# COMPACT_ATOMS: atom_id res chain seq x y z
N MET A 1 -4.70 -10.04 -14.24
CA MET A 1 -4.99 -8.59 -14.34
C MET A 1 -4.00 -7.87 -13.43
N LYS A 2 -3.38 -6.78 -13.89
CA LYS A 2 -2.40 -6.05 -13.07
C LYS A 2 -3.12 -5.03 -12.20
N VAL A 3 -2.85 -5.09 -10.90
CA VAL A 3 -3.35 -4.12 -9.93
C VAL A 3 -2.17 -3.47 -9.25
N ARG A 4 -2.16 -2.13 -9.16
CA ARG A 4 -1.24 -1.39 -8.31
C ARG A 4 -1.96 -0.98 -7.03
N ALA A 5 -1.55 -1.55 -5.90
CA ALA A 5 -1.99 -1.11 -4.58
C ALA A 5 -1.08 0.00 -4.08
N SER A 6 -1.66 1.04 -3.50
CA SER A 6 -0.93 2.15 -2.89
C SER A 6 -1.42 2.39 -1.47
N ARG A 7 -0.51 2.76 -0.57
CA ARG A 7 -0.82 3.09 0.83
C ARG A 7 -0.01 4.26 1.32
N THR A 8 -0.62 5.06 2.19
CA THR A 8 0.00 6.23 2.83
C THR A 8 0.36 5.94 4.28
N TYR A 9 1.53 6.42 4.70
CA TYR A 9 2.04 6.42 6.07
C TYR A 9 2.41 7.83 6.47
N SER A 10 2.47 8.11 7.77
CA SER A 10 2.82 9.44 8.27
C SER A 10 3.97 9.38 9.26
N ALA A 11 4.89 10.33 9.13
CA ALA A 11 5.95 10.55 10.10
C ALA A 11 6.37 12.02 10.14
N SER A 12 6.50 12.57 11.34
CA SER A 12 6.99 13.93 11.58
C SER A 12 6.29 14.99 10.73
N ALA A 13 4.94 14.93 10.66
CA ALA A 13 4.09 15.83 9.86
C ALA A 13 4.25 15.73 8.33
N ASN A 14 4.95 14.72 7.83
CA ASN A 14 5.01 14.38 6.40
C ASN A 14 4.24 13.10 6.11
N ASN A 15 3.74 13.00 4.88
CA ASN A 15 3.12 11.79 4.35
C ASN A 15 4.08 11.09 3.39
N TYR A 16 4.05 9.77 3.45
CA TYR A 16 4.92 8.90 2.67
C TYR A 16 4.06 7.86 1.95
N PHE A 17 4.37 7.62 0.68
CA PHE A 17 3.60 6.75 -0.19
C PHE A 17 4.40 5.52 -0.55
N ILE A 18 3.78 4.35 -0.44
CA ILE A 18 4.29 3.11 -0.99
C ILE A 18 3.29 2.54 -2.00
N SER A 19 3.80 1.81 -2.98
CA SER A 19 2.96 1.06 -3.90
C SER A 19 3.54 -0.31 -4.24
N LYS A 20 2.70 -1.23 -4.70
CA LYS A 20 3.11 -2.54 -5.19
C LYS A 20 2.21 -2.97 -6.33
N GLU A 21 2.82 -3.47 -7.39
CA GLU A 21 2.10 -4.15 -8.46
C GLU A 21 1.98 -5.65 -8.17
N TYR A 22 0.82 -6.22 -8.44
CA TYR A 22 0.59 -7.65 -8.32
C TYR A 22 -0.41 -8.14 -9.35
N ASP A 23 -0.34 -9.44 -9.63
CA ASP A 23 -1.31 -10.13 -10.46
C ASP A 23 -2.52 -10.51 -9.61
N CYS A 24 -3.70 -10.07 -10.05
CA CYS A 24 -4.97 -10.40 -9.44
C CYS A 24 -5.85 -11.17 -10.41
N THR A 25 -6.61 -12.14 -9.88
CA THR A 25 -7.59 -12.95 -10.61
C THR A 25 -9.03 -12.48 -10.38
N VAL A 26 -9.23 -11.56 -9.43
CA VAL A 26 -10.53 -11.00 -9.06
C VAL A 26 -10.54 -9.49 -9.26
N ILE A 27 -11.71 -8.92 -9.56
CA ILE A 27 -11.87 -7.47 -9.65
C ILE A 27 -11.91 -6.90 -8.23
N PRO A 28 -10.92 -6.07 -7.81
CA PRO A 28 -10.97 -5.46 -6.50
C PRO A 28 -12.11 -4.45 -6.43
N VAL A 29 -12.82 -4.41 -5.30
CA VAL A 29 -13.86 -3.41 -5.05
C VAL A 29 -13.61 -2.71 -3.71
N LYS A 30 -14.12 -1.49 -3.60
CA LYS A 30 -14.11 -0.73 -2.35
C LYS A 30 -14.76 -1.54 -1.22
N GLY A 31 -14.14 -1.54 -0.05
CA GLY A 31 -14.56 -2.29 1.14
C GLY A 31 -13.99 -3.71 1.24
N MET A 32 -13.32 -4.22 0.21
CA MET A 32 -12.57 -5.48 0.33
C MET A 32 -11.30 -5.27 1.16
N CYS A 33 -10.87 -6.33 1.84
CA CYS A 33 -9.58 -6.36 2.50
C CYS A 33 -8.47 -6.80 1.54
N PHE A 34 -7.37 -6.05 1.57
CA PHE A 34 -6.11 -6.39 0.94
C PHE A 34 -5.15 -6.97 1.98
N ILE A 35 -4.50 -8.08 1.64
CA ILE A 35 -3.51 -8.75 2.49
C ILE A 35 -2.21 -8.95 1.71
N ASP A 36 -1.09 -8.67 2.36
CA ASP A 36 0.24 -8.87 1.78
C ASP A 36 1.28 -9.05 2.88
N SER A 37 2.32 -9.86 2.65
CA SER A 37 3.38 -10.09 3.64
C SER A 37 4.15 -8.82 4.03
N GLY A 38 4.19 -7.79 3.17
CA GLY A 38 4.76 -6.49 3.53
C GLY A 38 3.91 -5.72 4.55
N LEU A 39 2.63 -6.06 4.70
CA LEU A 39 1.70 -5.45 5.66
C LEU A 39 1.65 -6.28 6.96
N THR A 40 2.84 -6.55 7.51
CA THR A 40 2.99 -7.30 8.75
C THR A 40 3.19 -6.35 9.93
N GLU A 41 2.52 -6.65 11.04
CA GLU A 41 2.71 -6.00 12.33
C GLU A 41 2.94 -7.06 13.40
N SER A 42 4.05 -6.96 14.15
CA SER A 42 4.41 -7.96 15.18
C SER A 42 4.44 -9.43 14.69
N GLY A 43 4.71 -9.64 13.40
CA GLY A 43 4.73 -10.97 12.77
C GLY A 43 3.37 -11.48 12.28
N VAL A 44 2.30 -10.69 12.41
CA VAL A 44 0.95 -11.01 11.92
C VAL A 44 0.64 -10.16 10.69
N ILE A 45 0.08 -10.78 9.64
CA ILE A 45 -0.39 -10.07 8.45
C ILE A 45 -1.72 -9.39 8.78
N GLU A 46 -1.76 -8.06 8.66
CA GLU A 46 -2.95 -7.28 8.93
C GLU A 46 -3.73 -7.02 7.62
N PRO A 47 -5.04 -7.33 7.58
CA PRO A 47 -5.89 -6.96 6.46
C PRO A 47 -6.13 -5.45 6.43
N VAL A 48 -5.91 -4.83 5.27
CA VAL A 48 -6.12 -3.39 5.08
C VAL A 48 -7.25 -3.16 4.09
N GLU A 49 -8.24 -2.37 4.46
CA GLU A 49 -9.39 -2.05 3.59
C GLU A 49 -8.95 -1.30 2.32
N ILE A 50 -9.55 -1.65 1.18
CA ILE A 50 -9.50 -0.87 -0.06
C ILE A 50 -10.54 0.25 0.03
N ILE A 51 -10.09 1.50 0.08
CA ILE A 51 -10.98 2.67 0.22
C ILE A 51 -11.40 3.29 -1.11
N GLU A 52 -10.61 3.06 -2.16
CA GLU A 52 -10.86 3.54 -3.52
C GLU A 52 -10.32 2.57 -4.56
N VAL A 53 -11.03 2.43 -5.68
CA VAL A 53 -10.60 1.68 -6.85
C VAL A 53 -10.77 2.58 -8.07
N THR A 54 -9.68 2.82 -8.78
CA THR A 54 -9.63 3.57 -10.04
C THR A 54 -9.25 2.60 -11.15
N ILE A 55 -9.98 2.65 -12.26
CA ILE A 55 -9.81 1.75 -13.39
C ILE A 55 -9.46 2.58 -14.62
N GLU A 56 -8.44 2.15 -15.36
CA GLU A 56 -8.12 2.69 -16.67
C GLU A 56 -8.48 1.64 -17.74
N PRO A 57 -9.66 1.74 -18.39
CA PRO A 57 -10.14 0.70 -19.29
C PRO A 57 -9.23 0.50 -20.51
N GLU A 58 -8.57 1.56 -20.99
CA GLU A 58 -7.72 1.52 -22.19
C GLU A 58 -6.45 0.67 -21.99
N SER A 59 -5.88 0.73 -20.78
CA SER A 59 -4.68 -0.02 -20.41
C SER A 59 -4.99 -1.32 -19.67
N ASN A 60 -6.27 -1.57 -19.35
CA ASN A 60 -6.73 -2.64 -18.47
C ASN A 60 -5.98 -2.64 -17.11
N SER A 61 -5.70 -1.42 -16.61
CA SER A 61 -4.98 -1.19 -15.37
C SER A 61 -5.96 -0.86 -14.23
N TYR A 62 -5.61 -1.32 -13.03
CA TYR A 62 -6.40 -1.10 -11.82
C TYR A 62 -5.49 -0.51 -10.76
N HIS A 63 -5.95 0.55 -10.14
CA HIS A 63 -5.29 1.21 -9.03
C HIS A 63 -6.19 1.11 -7.81
N VAL A 64 -5.66 0.59 -6.72
CA VAL A 64 -6.39 0.49 -5.44
C VAL A 64 -5.69 1.31 -4.38
N LEU A 65 -6.43 2.21 -3.74
CA LEU A 65 -5.96 2.95 -2.58
C LEU A 65 -6.35 2.18 -1.33
N LEU A 66 -5.36 1.81 -0.53
CA LEU A 66 -5.55 1.17 0.76
C LEU A 66 -5.77 2.21 1.85
N ALA A 67 -6.51 1.83 2.88
CA ALA A 67 -6.69 2.65 4.08
C ALA A 67 -5.33 3.11 4.62
N ARG A 68 -5.23 4.42 4.88
CA ARG A 68 -4.04 5.03 5.48
C ARG A 68 -3.70 4.34 6.78
N ASP A 69 -2.41 4.18 7.04
CA ASP A 69 -1.96 3.80 8.37
C ASP A 69 -2.17 4.97 9.34
N ILE A 70 -2.95 4.72 10.39
CA ILE A 70 -3.29 5.76 11.38
C ILE A 70 -2.17 5.98 12.40
N HIS A 71 -1.16 5.13 12.42
CA HIS A 71 0.00 5.31 13.28
C HIS A 71 0.87 6.46 12.77
N GLU A 72 1.21 7.38 13.67
CA GLU A 72 2.23 8.39 13.43
C GLU A 72 3.58 7.81 13.82
N TYR A 73 4.41 7.52 12.83
CA TYR A 73 5.71 6.89 13.04
C TYR A 73 6.81 7.92 13.31
N GLU A 74 7.84 7.50 14.03
CA GLU A 74 9.13 8.19 13.97
C GLU A 74 9.82 7.90 12.64
N LYS A 75 10.58 8.87 12.12
CA LYS A 75 11.22 8.76 10.79
C LYS A 75 12.11 7.51 10.65
N GLU A 76 12.86 7.17 11.69
CA GLU A 76 13.74 5.98 11.69
C GLU A 76 12.96 4.67 11.77
N GLU A 77 11.81 4.66 12.45
CA GLU A 77 10.92 3.49 12.50
C GLU A 77 10.29 3.25 11.13
N LEU A 78 9.76 4.31 10.52
CA LEU A 78 9.16 4.24 9.19
C LEU A 78 10.18 3.77 8.14
N LYS A 79 11.43 4.24 8.23
CA LYS A 79 12.52 3.79 7.36
C LYS A 79 12.75 2.29 7.47
N LYS A 80 12.82 1.74 8.69
CA LYS A 80 12.96 0.28 8.91
C LYS A 80 11.77 -0.49 8.35
N LYS A 81 10.55 0.02 8.55
CA LYS A 81 9.32 -0.57 8.02
C LYS A 81 9.34 -0.62 6.49
N PHE A 82 9.74 0.47 5.83
CA PHE A 82 9.85 0.53 4.37
C PHE A 82 10.94 -0.39 3.81
N GLU A 83 12.09 -0.52 4.48
CA GLU A 83 13.11 -1.50 4.07
C GLU A 83 12.59 -2.94 4.13
N ALA A 84 11.81 -3.29 5.17
CA ALA A 84 11.16 -4.60 5.24
C ALA A 84 10.15 -4.78 4.09
N MET A 85 9.34 -3.77 3.81
CA MET A 85 8.35 -3.80 2.73
C MET A 85 8.99 -3.93 1.34
N LYS A 86 10.17 -3.32 1.11
CA LYS A 86 10.94 -3.49 -0.14
C LYS A 86 11.31 -4.94 -0.40
N SER A 87 11.66 -5.70 0.63
CA SER A 87 11.94 -7.14 0.49
C SER A 87 10.72 -7.94 0.03
N HIS A 88 9.51 -7.40 0.24
CA HIS A 88 8.23 -7.94 -0.22
C HIS A 88 7.73 -7.29 -1.52
N GLY A 89 8.58 -6.54 -2.22
CA GLY A 89 8.26 -5.95 -3.53
C GLY A 89 7.45 -4.66 -3.47
N TRP A 90 7.38 -3.99 -2.32
CA TRP A 90 6.84 -2.64 -2.24
C TRP A 90 7.87 -1.59 -2.65
N GLU A 91 7.40 -0.60 -3.39
CA GLU A 91 8.17 0.51 -3.91
C GLU A 91 7.78 1.78 -3.13
N TYR A 92 8.79 2.53 -2.69
CA TYR A 92 8.58 3.83 -2.08
C TYR A 92 8.50 4.90 -3.18
N ILE A 93 7.46 5.72 -3.14
CA ILE A 93 7.25 6.80 -4.11
C ILE A 93 7.71 8.10 -3.45
N ASP A 94 8.91 8.55 -3.79
CA ASP A 94 9.38 9.89 -3.44
C ASP A 94 8.65 10.93 -4.30
N GLY A 95 8.00 11.91 -3.67
CA GLY A 95 7.50 13.10 -4.36
C GLY A 95 5.98 13.25 -4.55
N LEU A 96 5.14 12.48 -3.85
CA LEU A 96 3.72 12.83 -3.67
C LEU A 96 3.59 13.76 -2.44
N LEU A 97 3.94 15.03 -2.62
CA LEU A 97 3.68 16.14 -1.70
C LEU A 97 2.64 17.08 -2.30
#